data_AF-A0AAJ0AV69-F1
#
_entry.id   AF-A0AAJ0AV69-F1
#
_cell.length_a   1.000
_cell.length_b   1.000
_cell.length_c   1.000
_cell.angle_alpha   90.00
_cell.angle_beta   90.00
_cell.angle_gamma   90.00
#
_symmetry.space_group_name_H-M   'P 1'
#
loop_
_entity.id
_entity.type
_entity.pdbx_description
1 polymer ?
#
loop_
_entity_poly.entity_id
_entity_poly.type
_entity_poly.pdbx_seq_one_letter_code
_entity_poly.pdbx_strand_id
1 'polypeptide(L)'
;MAITRRGLSGLQREVLALYRQCIREIRKKPETARPHFQSFARTEFERYITVDKRDFSVVEHLLRKGRRQLETYSSPSIKDISR
;
A
#
# COMPACT_ATOMS: atom_id res chain seq x y z
N MET A 1 -29.93 0.04 16.28
CA MET A 1 -29.26 0.50 15.05
C MET A 1 -28.47 -0.67 14.45
N ALA A 2 -28.95 -1.25 13.35
CA ALA A 2 -28.27 -2.37 12.71
C ALA A 2 -26.98 -1.88 12.02
N ILE A 3 -25.81 -2.29 12.53
CA ILE A 3 -24.55 -2.14 11.81
C ILE A 3 -24.62 -3.09 10.62
N THR A 4 -25.01 -2.55 9.47
CA THR A 4 -24.92 -3.31 8.21
C THR A 4 -23.45 -3.66 7.98
N ARG A 5 -23.09 -4.95 8.07
CA ARG A 5 -21.80 -5.44 7.57
C ARG A 5 -21.81 -5.30 6.04
N ARG A 6 -21.57 -4.09 5.56
CA ARG A 6 -21.29 -3.87 4.14
C ARG A 6 -19.93 -4.51 3.86
N GLY A 7 -19.94 -5.55 3.01
CA GLY A 7 -18.72 -6.17 2.52
C GLY A 7 -17.82 -5.12 1.84
N LEU A 8 -16.51 -5.35 1.89
CA LEU A 8 -15.55 -4.53 1.17
C LEU A 8 -15.78 -4.67 -0.34
N SER A 9 -15.77 -3.56 -1.07
CA SER A 9 -15.81 -3.58 -2.53
C SER A 9 -14.56 -4.26 -3.11
N GLY A 10 -14.60 -4.64 -4.39
CA GLY A 10 -13.45 -5.23 -5.09
C GLY A 10 -12.20 -4.35 -4.95
N LEU A 11 -12.33 -3.06 -5.24
CA LEU A 11 -11.23 -2.09 -5.12
C LEU A 11 -10.74 -1.94 -3.67
N GLN A 12 -11.62 -1.93 -2.67
CA GLN A 12 -11.20 -1.90 -1.27
C GLN A 12 -10.39 -3.15 -0.88
N ARG A 13 -10.78 -4.32 -1.40
CA ARG A 13 -10.00 -5.56 -1.20
C ARG A 13 -8.64 -5.48 -1.88
N GLU A 14 -8.57 -4.87 -3.06
CA GLU A 14 -7.31 -4.65 -3.78
C GLU A 14 -6.37 -3.70 -3.04
N VAL A 15 -6.88 -2.62 -2.44
CA VAL A 15 -6.08 -1.70 -1.61
C VAL A 15 -5.44 -2.46 -0.44
N LEU A 16 -6.22 -3.27 0.28
CA LEU A 16 -5.70 -4.09 1.38
C LEU A 16 -4.73 -5.17 0.88
N ALA A 17 -4.97 -5.75 -0.30
CA ALA A 17 -4.07 -6.73 -0.90
C ALA A 17 -2.72 -6.10 -1.25
N LEU A 18 -2.73 -4.90 -1.84
CA LEU A 18 -1.53 -4.14 -2.15
C LEU A 18 -0.74 -3.82 -0.89
N TYR A 19 -1.39 -3.30 0.16
CA TYR A 19 -0.72 -3.01 1.44
C TYR A 19 -0.04 -4.26 2.03
N ARG A 20 -0.75 -5.39 2.06
CA ARG A 20 -0.17 -6.67 2.52
C ARG A 20 1.01 -7.11 1.64
N GLN A 21 0.94 -6.89 0.34
CA GLN A 21 2.03 -7.21 -0.58
C GLN A 21 3.27 -6.35 -0.29
N CYS A 22 3.10 -5.05 -0.04
CA CYS A 22 4.18 -4.18 0.42
C CYS A 22 4.88 -4.78 1.64
N ILE A 23 4.14 -5.14 2.69
CA ILE A 23 4.72 -5.73 3.91
C ILE A 23 5.46 -7.05 3.63
N ARG A 24 4.97 -7.89 2.71
CA ARG A 24 5.66 -9.13 2.33
C ARG A 24 6.97 -8.86 1.60
N GLU A 25 7.01 -7.92 0.68
CA GLU A 25 8.24 -7.54 -0.03
C GLU A 25 9.25 -6.90 0.92
N ILE A 26 8.80 -6.11 1.90
CA ILE A 26 9.66 -5.50 2.91
C ILE A 26 10.39 -6.57 3.73
N ARG A 27 9.75 -7.70 4.05
CA ARG A 27 10.41 -8.80 4.80
C ARG A 27 11.62 -9.38 4.07
N LYS A 28 11.69 -9.24 2.74
CA LYS A 28 12.84 -9.68 1.94
C LYS A 28 14.02 -8.70 2.00
N LYS A 29 13.83 -7.50 2.53
CA LYS A 29 14.88 -6.47 2.66
C LYS A 29 15.74 -6.70 3.92
N PRO A 30 16.98 -6.17 3.95
CA PRO A 30 17.85 -6.22 5.13
C PRO A 30 17.14 -5.69 6.37
N GLU A 31 17.32 -6.36 7.52
CA GLU A 31 16.57 -6.05 8.75
C GLU A 31 16.71 -4.59 9.18
N THR A 32 17.90 -4.03 9.02
CA THR A 32 18.23 -2.63 9.33
C THR A 32 17.46 -1.63 8.48
N ALA A 33 17.12 -1.97 7.23
CA ALA A 33 16.40 -1.10 6.31
C ALA A 33 14.88 -1.28 6.37
N ARG A 34 14.37 -2.41 6.90
CA ARG A 34 12.92 -2.70 6.98
C ARG A 34 12.09 -1.57 7.59
N PRO A 35 12.51 -0.89 8.69
CA PRO A 35 11.74 0.21 9.26
C PRO A 35 11.51 1.36 8.29
N HIS A 36 12.48 1.70 7.44
CA HIS A 36 12.36 2.76 6.45
C HIS A 36 11.27 2.43 5.42
N PHE A 37 11.28 1.20 4.88
CA PHE A 37 10.23 0.77 3.96
C PHE A 37 8.84 0.71 4.60
N GLN A 38 8.75 0.28 5.88
CA GLN A 38 7.46 0.26 6.59
C GLN A 38 6.91 1.67 6.78
N SER A 39 7.77 2.61 7.20
CA SER A 39 7.41 4.02 7.37
C SER A 39 6.95 4.64 6.06
N PHE A 40 7.68 4.41 4.98
CA PHE A 40 7.31 4.87 3.63
C PHE A 40 5.96 4.31 3.18
N ALA A 41 5.76 2.99 3.26
CA ALA A 41 4.51 2.36 2.87
C ALA A 41 3.35 2.89 3.71
N ARG A 42 3.52 3.03 5.02
CA ARG A 42 2.49 3.58 5.90
C ARG A 42 2.13 5.02 5.53
N THR A 43 3.13 5.88 5.39
CA THR A 43 2.94 7.30 5.07
C THR A 43 2.23 7.48 3.72
N GLU A 44 2.58 6.69 2.71
CA GLU A 44 1.94 6.78 1.39
C GLU A 44 0.46 6.37 1.43
N PHE A 45 0.07 5.38 2.23
CA PHE A 45 -1.34 5.01 2.39
C PHE A 45 -2.10 6.00 3.28
N GLU A 46 -1.47 6.49 4.35
CA GLU A 46 -2.07 7.50 5.24
C GLU A 46 -2.38 8.81 4.51
N ARG A 47 -1.53 9.23 3.55
CA ARG A 47 -1.75 10.42 2.71
C ARG A 47 -3.11 10.44 2.02
N TYR A 48 -3.66 9.27 1.68
CA TYR A 48 -4.90 9.13 0.92
C TYR A 48 -6.05 8.49 1.72
N ILE A 49 -5.92 8.40 3.05
CA ILE A 49 -6.94 7.78 3.90
C ILE A 49 -8.29 8.52 3.87
N THR A 50 -8.27 9.81 3.53
CA THR A 50 -9.46 10.68 3.44
C THR A 50 -10.15 10.64 2.08
N VAL A 51 -9.59 9.93 1.09
CA VAL A 51 -10.23 9.75 -0.23
C VAL A 51 -11.54 8.99 -0.05
N ASP A 52 -12.62 9.49 -0.67
CA ASP A 52 -13.90 8.80 -0.62
C ASP A 52 -13.77 7.43 -1.30
N LYS A 53 -14.16 6.37 -0.59
CA LYS A 53 -14.21 4.99 -1.08
C LYS A 53 -15.12 4.79 -2.31
N ARG A 54 -15.99 5.75 -2.62
CA ARG A 54 -16.85 5.78 -3.81
C ARG A 54 -16.19 6.45 -5.01
N ASP A 55 -15.07 7.15 -4.83
CA ASP A 55 -14.28 7.71 -5.93
C ASP A 55 -13.42 6.61 -6.56
N PHE A 56 -14.08 5.75 -7.33
CA PHE A 56 -13.44 4.56 -7.92
C PHE A 56 -12.29 4.94 -8.85
N SER A 57 -12.42 6.02 -9.62
CA SER A 57 -11.39 6.48 -10.55
C SER A 57 -10.12 6.92 -9.83
N VAL A 58 -10.23 7.65 -8.72
CA VAL A 58 -9.07 8.01 -7.89
C VAL A 58 -8.46 6.78 -7.24
N VAL A 59 -9.28 5.89 -6.67
CA VAL A 59 -8.78 4.65 -6.04
C VAL A 59 -8.02 3.78 -7.04
N GLU A 60 -8.53 3.60 -8.26
CA GLU A 60 -7.86 2.85 -9.32
C GLU A 60 -6.55 3.51 -9.76
N HIS A 61 -6.53 4.83 -9.88
CA HIS A 61 -5.30 5.57 -10.17
C HIS A 61 -4.24 5.35 -9.10
N LEU A 62 -4.62 5.45 -7.82
CA LEU A 62 -3.74 5.24 -6.68
C LEU A 62 -3.25 3.79 -6.60
N LEU A 63 -4.12 2.80 -6.88
CA LEU A 63 -3.72 1.39 -6.96
C LEU A 63 -2.66 1.16 -8.04
N ARG A 64 -2.84 1.71 -9.23
CA ARG A 64 -1.84 1.63 -10.32
C ARG A 64 -0.54 2.33 -9.95
N LYS A 65 -0.60 3.48 -9.29
CA LYS A 65 0.59 4.18 -8.78
C LYS A 65 1.32 3.34 -7.73
N GLY A 66 0.60 2.80 -6.74
CA GLY A 66 1.20 2.00 -5.66
C GLY A 66 1.79 0.68 -6.15
N ARG A 67 1.19 0.02 -7.15
CA ARG A 67 1.78 -1.17 -7.79
C ARG A 67 3.11 -0.87 -8.47
N ARG A 68 3.21 0.23 -9.21
CA ARG A 68 4.48 0.68 -9.83
C ARG A 68 5.56 1.02 -8.80
N GLN A 69 5.17 1.67 -7.69
CA GLN A 69 6.08 1.93 -6.57
C GLN A 69 6.59 0.61 -5.96
N LEU A 70 5.68 -0.34 -5.70
CA LEU A 70 6.02 -1.67 -5.20
C LEU A 70 6.98 -2.42 -6.11
N GLU A 71 6.71 -2.44 -7.42
CA GLU A 71 7.61 -3.06 -8.42
C GLU A 71 9.01 -2.47 -8.31
N THR A 72 9.11 -1.14 -8.26
CA THR A 72 10.40 -0.43 -8.15
C THR A 72 11.18 -0.87 -6.92
N TYR A 73 10.60 -0.72 -5.71
CA TYR A 73 11.34 -1.01 -4.49
C TYR A 73 11.44 -2.50 -4.16
N SER A 74 10.63 -3.36 -4.79
CA SER A 74 10.78 -4.82 -4.68
C SER A 74 12.08 -5.32 -5.32
N SER A 75 12.64 -4.55 -6.26
CA SER A 75 13.92 -4.89 -6.91
C SER A 75 15.01 -5.22 -5.88
N PRO A 76 15.75 -6.35 -6.04
CA PRO A 76 16.85 -6.70 -5.16
C PRO A 76 17.98 -5.67 -5.10
N SER A 77 18.13 -4.84 -6.15
CA SER A 77 19.13 -3.76 -6.20
C SER A 77 18.84 -2.63 -5.22
N ILE A 78 17.57 -2.42 -4.84
CA ILE A 78 17.17 -1.40 -3.88
C ILE A 78 17.25 -1.99 -2.48
N LYS A 79 18.34 -1.67 -1.77
CA LYS A 79 18.62 -2.21 -0.43
C LYS A 79 18.03 -1.36 0.70
N ASP A 80 17.85 -0.06 0.45
CA ASP A 80 17.26 0.88 1.40
C ASP A 80 16.54 2.01 0.65
N ILE A 81 15.60 2.66 1.34
CA ILE A 81 14.94 3.89 0.94
C ILE A 81 15.06 4.87 2.11
N SER A 82 16.29 5.32 2.38
CA SER A 82 16.47 6.43 3.31
C SER A 82 15.96 7.72 2.65
N ARG A 83 15.23 8.50 3.44
CA ARG A 83 15.06 9.93 3.20
C ARG A 83 16.13 10.66 3.99
#